data_AF-A0A938YH24-F1
#
_entry.id   AF-A0A938YH24-F1
#
_cell.length_a   1.000
_cell.length_b   1.000
_cell.length_c   1.000
_cell.angle_alpha   90.00
_cell.angle_beta   90.00
_cell.angle_gamma   90.00
#
_symmetry.space_group_name_H-M   'P 1'
#
loop_
_entity.id
_entity.type
_entity.pdbx_description
1 polymer ?
#
loop_
_entity_poly.entity_id
_entity_poly.type
_entity_poly.pdbx_seq_one_letter_code
_entity_poly.pdbx_strand_id
1 'polypeptide(L)'
;MTMTLGSRPRAGHATDMPAGFSALRHDLSSADQGVLALLPGPVRTAPLELEAAPAAQAPAADKAAKAAKAPKATRTEKRSWRDMFGRKEVRHDQPRTARIVALVPAHNEESDIARTVDALINQTRKIDRIVIILDNCTDGTEKIVRAYKGVTVQITSGNIDKKVGALTQGWQRWAADFDFVLGVDADTVLAKDAVEQLEAEMIRVPSAAGVMCRYTFDVNLGTTFFARQLIRAQRMDFASWLTDIMARNRSTYVLGGQATLFRIKHLQQVTVDFERNSPWDPDAQVEDMELTWRLHEAGRKTLVSATARAYAGPMVTLKGLMGQRRKWDEGMAALLWQNKMPDKNTLIPWKQQFSMGANGLVRLMFALMLLMALTVHQFVWSPLWLLPVLVGVALNVKVAWRVPDRTPADIVYALLVFPAELWLLTRVWSTFVSWLNIWFGARRDGWAAQAAAESGKGGGSTVIGKIVGYGLLIGAVVAVGTWWWIEKAGVAVQEAVLTTGWSIVTVTTLVLTGFALIKLLKPTRGYKP
;
A
#
# COMPACT_ATOMS: atom_id res chain seq x y z
N MET A 1 -47.82 -21.43 38.24
CA MET A 1 -46.52 -22.12 38.34
C MET A 1 -45.49 -21.05 38.03
N THR A 2 -45.09 -20.30 39.04
CA THR A 2 -44.75 -18.88 38.89
C THR A 2 -43.57 -18.52 39.79
N MET A 3 -42.54 -17.96 39.13
CA MET A 3 -41.72 -16.80 39.51
C MET A 3 -40.86 -16.75 40.80
N THR A 4 -39.66 -16.20 40.54
CA THR A 4 -38.89 -15.16 41.27
C THR A 4 -37.76 -15.50 42.26
N LEU A 5 -36.66 -14.75 42.01
CA LEU A 5 -35.75 -14.04 42.94
C LEU A 5 -34.71 -14.82 43.79
N GLY A 6 -33.43 -14.55 43.50
CA GLY A 6 -32.66 -13.63 44.35
C GLY A 6 -31.66 -14.19 45.37
N SER A 7 -30.51 -13.51 45.40
CA SER A 7 -29.68 -13.15 46.57
C SER A 7 -28.44 -14.00 46.94
N ARG A 8 -27.37 -13.24 47.23
CA ARG A 8 -26.04 -13.62 47.76
C ARG A 8 -26.10 -14.06 49.23
N PRO A 9 -25.01 -14.63 49.78
CA PRO A 9 -24.23 -13.90 50.82
C PRO A 9 -22.69 -14.04 50.61
N ARG A 10 -21.80 -13.05 50.90
CA ARG A 10 -21.22 -12.60 52.21
C ARG A 10 -20.78 -13.78 53.11
N ALA A 11 -19.64 -13.84 53.80
CA ALA A 11 -18.45 -13.03 54.03
C ALA A 11 -17.42 -13.91 54.79
N GLY A 12 -16.12 -13.55 54.85
CA GLY A 12 -15.20 -14.18 55.83
C GLY A 12 -13.70 -13.95 55.59
N HIS A 13 -13.14 -12.98 56.34
CA HIS A 13 -11.77 -12.81 56.89
C HIS A 13 -10.52 -12.97 55.98
N ALA A 14 -9.66 -11.96 55.75
CA ALA A 14 -8.86 -11.06 56.61
C ALA A 14 -7.51 -11.65 57.07
N THR A 15 -6.41 -11.04 56.58
CA THR A 15 -5.07 -10.78 57.18
C THR A 15 -4.13 -10.38 56.02
N ASP A 16 -3.85 -9.08 55.84
CA ASP A 16 -2.73 -8.28 56.37
C ASP A 16 -1.57 -8.16 55.39
N MET A 17 -1.31 -6.92 54.92
CA MET A 17 -0.03 -6.44 54.38
C MET A 17 0.01 -4.89 54.48
N PRO A 18 1.19 -4.28 54.68
CA PRO A 18 1.36 -3.10 55.53
C PRO A 18 1.37 -1.74 54.81
N ALA A 19 1.31 -0.71 55.66
CA ALA A 19 1.22 0.71 55.38
C ALA A 19 2.47 1.33 54.73
N GLY A 20 2.24 2.40 53.94
CA GLY A 20 3.29 3.31 53.46
C GLY A 20 2.72 4.60 52.85
N PHE A 21 2.64 5.64 53.69
CA PHE A 21 2.71 7.07 53.37
C PHE A 21 1.51 7.81 52.72
N SER A 22 0.80 8.51 53.62
CA SER A 22 0.09 9.77 53.43
C SER A 22 1.09 10.95 53.41
N ALA A 23 0.95 11.88 52.46
CA ALA A 23 1.16 13.33 52.69
C ALA A 23 0.76 14.17 51.45
N LEU A 24 0.25 15.37 51.74
CA LEU A 24 0.10 16.58 50.90
C LEU A 24 -1.21 16.77 50.10
N ARG A 25 -2.20 17.32 50.83
CA ARG A 25 -3.13 18.36 50.38
C ARG A 25 -2.60 19.75 50.78
N HIS A 26 -3.07 20.78 50.06
CA HIS A 26 -2.77 22.22 50.12
C HIS A 26 -1.43 22.56 49.44
N ASP A 27 -1.39 23.41 48.40
CA ASP A 27 -1.89 24.79 48.40
C ASP A 27 -2.09 25.33 46.97
N LEU A 28 -2.69 26.53 46.87
CA LEU A 28 -2.91 27.42 45.72
C LEU A 28 -4.33 27.46 45.15
N SER A 29 -5.18 28.18 45.89
CA SER A 29 -6.21 29.05 45.33
C SER A 29 -5.64 30.44 44.98
N SER A 30 -6.21 31.03 43.93
CA SER A 30 -6.49 32.48 43.72
C SER A 30 -5.77 33.19 42.56
N ALA A 31 -6.63 33.90 41.81
CA ALA A 31 -6.39 34.97 40.83
C ALA A 31 -5.86 34.55 39.44
N ASP A 32 -6.42 34.96 38.30
CA ASP A 32 -7.62 35.75 38.04
C ASP A 32 -7.97 35.63 36.52
N GLN A 33 -9.27 35.51 36.27
CA GLN A 33 -10.07 36.12 35.19
C GLN A 33 -9.58 36.15 33.73
N GLY A 34 -10.43 35.58 32.85
CA GLY A 34 -10.56 36.08 31.48
C GLY A 34 -11.26 35.15 30.50
N VAL A 35 -12.58 35.34 30.32
CA VAL A 35 -13.40 34.95 29.16
C VAL A 35 -14.01 33.54 29.16
N LEU A 36 -15.23 33.44 29.72
CA LEU A 36 -16.22 32.41 29.37
C LEU A 36 -17.58 33.09 29.21
N ALA A 37 -18.07 33.20 27.97
CA ALA A 37 -19.47 33.45 27.65
C ALA A 37 -19.78 32.94 26.24
N LEU A 38 -20.93 32.26 26.10
CA LEU A 38 -21.60 31.77 24.88
C LEU A 38 -21.26 30.33 24.44
N LEU A 39 -21.87 29.36 25.13
CA LEU A 39 -22.25 28.05 24.56
C LEU A 39 -23.78 27.92 24.61
N PRO A 40 -24.47 27.62 23.50
CA PRO A 40 -25.88 27.27 23.51
C PRO A 40 -26.06 25.76 23.80
N GLY A 41 -27.07 25.46 24.61
CA GLY A 41 -27.41 24.12 25.10
C GLY A 41 -28.07 23.18 24.07
N PRO A 42 -28.40 21.94 24.50
CA PRO A 42 -28.80 20.86 23.59
C PRO A 42 -30.24 21.02 23.10
N VAL A 43 -30.42 20.95 21.77
CA VAL A 43 -31.72 20.97 21.09
C VAL A 43 -32.37 19.59 21.15
N ARG A 44 -33.58 19.53 21.70
CA ARG A 44 -34.49 18.37 21.67
C ARG A 44 -35.06 18.20 20.25
N THR A 45 -34.89 17.03 19.66
CA THR A 45 -35.55 16.63 18.40
C THR A 45 -36.88 15.93 18.69
N ALA A 46 -37.99 16.51 18.22
CA ALA A 46 -39.28 15.84 18.09
C ALA A 46 -39.43 15.28 16.65
N PRO A 47 -40.15 14.17 16.43
CA PRO A 47 -40.30 13.56 15.10
C PRO A 47 -41.34 14.32 14.27
N LEU A 48 -40.99 14.64 13.01
CA LEU A 48 -41.93 15.12 11.99
C LEU A 48 -42.41 13.93 11.16
N GLU A 49 -43.70 13.62 11.27
CA GLU A 49 -44.45 12.77 10.34
C GLU A 49 -44.56 13.48 8.99
N LEU A 50 -44.20 12.79 7.90
CA LEU A 50 -44.30 13.28 6.53
C LEU A 50 -45.47 12.57 5.84
N GLU A 51 -46.49 13.37 5.55
CA GLU A 51 -47.74 13.03 4.87
C GLU A 51 -47.49 12.62 3.40
N ALA A 52 -48.21 11.61 2.94
CA ALA A 52 -48.10 11.03 1.61
C ALA A 52 -48.79 11.89 0.54
N ALA A 53 -48.11 12.10 -0.60
CA ALA A 53 -48.71 12.65 -1.82
C ALA A 53 -49.05 11.53 -2.84
N PRO A 54 -50.21 11.57 -3.52
CA PRO A 54 -50.70 10.47 -4.36
C PRO A 54 -50.12 10.45 -5.79
N ALA A 55 -50.14 9.24 -6.35
CA ALA A 55 -49.61 8.85 -7.66
C ALA A 55 -50.34 9.49 -8.86
N ALA A 56 -49.58 9.85 -9.89
CA ALA A 56 -50.09 10.23 -11.21
C ALA A 56 -49.69 9.19 -12.27
N GLN A 57 -50.71 8.72 -12.98
CA GLN A 57 -50.68 7.68 -14.01
C GLN A 57 -50.16 8.18 -15.36
N ALA A 58 -49.50 7.30 -16.11
CA ALA A 58 -49.10 7.49 -17.51
C ALA A 58 -50.29 7.29 -18.47
N PRO A 59 -50.28 7.89 -19.67
CA PRO A 59 -51.06 7.39 -20.79
C PRO A 59 -50.20 6.80 -21.91
N ALA A 60 -50.80 5.79 -22.51
CA ALA A 60 -50.27 4.85 -23.48
C ALA A 60 -50.12 5.40 -24.90
N ALA A 61 -49.31 4.68 -25.68
CA ALA A 61 -49.10 4.84 -27.10
C ALA A 61 -50.36 4.53 -27.93
N ASP A 62 -50.54 5.23 -29.05
CA ASP A 62 -51.39 4.75 -30.13
C ASP A 62 -50.80 5.00 -31.53
N LYS A 63 -51.11 4.07 -32.42
CA LYS A 63 -50.45 3.76 -33.70
C LYS A 63 -51.03 4.50 -34.91
N ALA A 64 -50.13 4.83 -35.84
CA ALA A 64 -50.24 4.70 -37.30
C ALA A 64 -51.39 5.38 -38.10
N ALA A 65 -50.99 6.44 -38.83
CA ALA A 65 -51.08 6.64 -40.29
C ALA A 65 -52.44 6.61 -41.04
N LYS A 66 -52.78 7.74 -41.70
CA LYS A 66 -52.82 7.88 -43.19
C LYS A 66 -53.25 9.29 -43.69
N ALA A 67 -52.37 9.85 -44.54
CA ALA A 67 -52.58 10.69 -45.74
C ALA A 67 -53.71 11.75 -45.82
N ALA A 68 -53.35 13.02 -46.05
CA ALA A 68 -53.50 13.70 -47.36
C ALA A 68 -53.11 15.21 -47.36
N LYS A 69 -52.33 15.57 -48.39
CA LYS A 69 -52.19 16.86 -49.10
C LYS A 69 -51.59 18.11 -48.41
N ALA A 70 -50.42 18.49 -48.93
CA ALA A 70 -49.77 19.80 -48.77
C ALA A 70 -50.30 20.85 -49.77
N PRO A 71 -50.18 22.16 -49.48
CA PRO A 71 -50.08 23.18 -50.51
C PRO A 71 -48.62 23.46 -50.89
N LYS A 72 -48.40 23.59 -52.20
CA LYS A 72 -47.13 23.95 -52.85
C LYS A 72 -46.70 25.36 -52.47
N ALA A 73 -45.43 25.51 -52.09
CA ALA A 73 -44.71 26.77 -52.18
C ALA A 73 -43.47 26.57 -53.09
N THR A 74 -43.57 27.18 -54.26
CA THR A 74 -42.50 27.45 -55.20
C THR A 74 -41.48 28.40 -54.59
N ARG A 75 -40.20 28.02 -54.55
CA ARG A 75 -39.08 28.76 -55.16
C ARG A 75 -37.79 27.95 -54.99
N THR A 76 -37.17 27.70 -56.13
CA THR A 76 -35.93 26.97 -56.35
C THR A 76 -34.74 27.69 -55.72
N GLU A 77 -34.25 27.19 -54.59
CA GLU A 77 -32.82 27.27 -54.26
C GLU A 77 -32.15 26.00 -54.76
N LYS A 78 -31.25 26.15 -55.74
CA LYS A 78 -30.36 25.06 -56.18
C LYS A 78 -29.43 24.71 -55.03
N ARG A 79 -29.85 23.77 -54.18
CA ARG A 79 -28.91 23.04 -53.30
C ARG A 79 -27.93 22.30 -54.19
N SER A 80 -26.66 22.70 -54.11
CA SER A 80 -25.57 22.00 -54.78
C SER A 80 -25.52 20.55 -54.29
N TRP A 81 -25.37 19.58 -55.20
CA TRP A 81 -25.16 18.17 -54.84
C TRP A 81 -23.93 17.97 -53.92
N ARG A 82 -23.01 18.94 -53.87
CA ARG A 82 -21.86 18.96 -52.94
C ARG A 82 -22.26 19.27 -51.49
N ASP A 83 -23.35 19.99 -51.23
CA ASP A 83 -23.75 20.36 -49.87
C ASP A 83 -24.53 19.23 -49.15
N MET A 84 -25.07 18.29 -49.92
CA MET A 84 -25.76 17.11 -49.38
C MET A 84 -24.81 16.02 -48.89
N PHE A 85 -23.57 16.02 -49.39
CA PHE A 85 -22.48 15.15 -48.95
C PHE A 85 -21.33 15.91 -48.30
N GLY A 86 -21.51 17.21 -48.07
CA GLY A 86 -20.65 18.01 -47.23
C GLY A 86 -20.80 17.53 -45.79
N ARG A 87 -19.97 16.56 -45.41
CA ARG A 87 -19.74 16.21 -44.01
C ARG A 87 -19.44 17.52 -43.31
N LYS A 88 -20.41 18.04 -42.53
CA LYS A 88 -20.20 19.18 -41.65
C LYS A 88 -18.96 18.79 -40.87
N GLU A 89 -17.82 19.43 -41.16
CA GLU A 89 -16.65 19.26 -40.33
C GLU A 89 -17.11 19.71 -38.97
N VAL A 90 -17.41 18.73 -38.11
CA VAL A 90 -17.37 18.92 -36.68
C VAL A 90 -15.97 19.46 -36.50
N ARG A 91 -15.86 20.77 -36.25
CA ARG A 91 -14.66 21.32 -35.67
C ARG A 91 -14.43 20.45 -34.45
N HIS A 92 -13.48 19.52 -34.55
CA HIS A 92 -12.84 18.98 -33.38
C HIS A 92 -12.22 20.21 -32.74
N ASP A 93 -12.94 20.83 -31.81
CA ASP A 93 -12.28 21.60 -30.76
C ASP A 93 -11.14 20.71 -30.31
N GLN A 94 -9.91 21.21 -30.51
CA GLN A 94 -8.71 20.57 -29.98
C GLN A 94 -9.07 20.13 -28.56
N PRO A 95 -8.99 18.83 -28.22
CA PRO A 95 -9.42 18.37 -26.92
C PRO A 95 -8.68 19.20 -25.88
N ARG A 96 -9.42 19.93 -25.04
CA ARG A 96 -8.85 20.75 -23.98
C ARG A 96 -7.88 19.84 -23.22
N THR A 97 -6.59 20.18 -23.24
CA THR A 97 -5.59 19.49 -22.42
C THR A 97 -6.07 19.57 -20.98
N ALA A 98 -6.17 18.43 -20.30
CA ALA A 98 -6.78 18.37 -18.98
C ALA A 98 -5.90 19.14 -18.00
N ARG A 99 -6.46 19.96 -17.11
CA ARG A 99 -5.67 20.70 -16.13
C ARG A 99 -5.11 19.74 -15.09
N ILE A 100 -3.78 19.75 -14.89
CA ILE A 100 -3.09 18.88 -13.92
C ILE A 100 -2.42 19.72 -12.83
N VAL A 101 -2.74 19.43 -11.56
CA VAL A 101 -1.99 19.92 -10.40
C VAL A 101 -1.14 18.78 -9.82
N ALA A 102 0.15 19.02 -9.60
CA ALA A 102 1.01 18.12 -8.86
C ALA A 102 1.07 18.55 -7.38
N LEU A 103 0.88 17.60 -6.47
CA LEU A 103 1.04 17.79 -5.03
C LEU A 103 2.22 16.93 -4.57
N VAL A 104 3.24 17.59 -4.02
CA VAL A 104 4.49 16.96 -3.58
C VAL A 104 4.70 17.24 -2.08
N PRO A 105 4.28 16.35 -1.17
CA PRO A 105 4.62 16.49 0.24
C PRO A 105 6.11 16.23 0.46
N ALA A 106 6.78 17.11 1.21
CA ALA A 106 8.20 17.01 1.51
C ALA A 106 8.47 17.25 3.00
N HIS A 107 9.22 16.35 3.63
CA HIS A 107 9.66 16.48 5.03
C HIS A 107 11.13 16.04 5.12
N ASN A 108 12.04 17.01 5.24
CA ASN A 108 13.49 16.78 5.32
C ASN A 108 14.06 15.96 4.14
N GLU A 109 13.94 16.51 2.94
CA GLU A 109 14.24 15.88 1.65
C GLU A 109 15.36 16.63 0.90
N GLU A 110 16.27 17.30 1.61
CA GLU A 110 17.30 18.15 0.99
C GLU A 110 18.21 17.42 0.00
N SER A 111 18.38 16.09 0.16
CA SER A 111 19.20 15.24 -0.70
C SER A 111 18.57 14.97 -2.07
N ASP A 112 17.25 14.99 -2.17
CA ASP A 112 16.51 14.41 -3.30
C ASP A 112 15.55 15.39 -3.97
N ILE A 113 14.99 16.35 -3.21
CA ILE A 113 13.91 17.24 -3.68
C ILE A 113 14.27 18.01 -4.96
N ALA A 114 15.53 18.42 -5.11
CA ALA A 114 16.00 19.14 -6.31
C ALA A 114 15.75 18.33 -7.58
N ARG A 115 16.11 17.03 -7.57
CA ARG A 115 15.96 16.13 -8.72
C ARG A 115 14.49 15.89 -9.06
N THR A 116 13.64 15.77 -8.04
CA THR A 116 12.20 15.63 -8.17
C THR A 116 11.58 16.86 -8.81
N VAL A 117 11.92 18.06 -8.31
CA VAL A 117 11.41 19.33 -8.86
C VAL A 117 11.88 19.53 -10.31
N ASP A 118 13.15 19.27 -10.60
CA ASP A 118 13.68 19.33 -11.96
C ASP A 118 12.96 18.39 -12.91
N ALA A 119 12.65 17.15 -12.48
CA ALA A 119 11.94 16.18 -13.29
C ALA A 119 10.50 16.61 -13.60
N LEU A 120 9.81 17.27 -12.66
CA LEU A 120 8.45 17.77 -12.83
C LEU A 120 8.38 18.97 -13.78
N ILE A 121 9.30 19.94 -13.64
CA ILE A 121 9.37 21.13 -14.52
C ILE A 121 9.69 20.72 -15.96
N ASN A 122 10.55 19.72 -16.13
CA ASN A 122 11.06 19.30 -17.44
C ASN A 122 10.21 18.24 -18.15
N GLN A 123 8.99 17.97 -17.69
CA GLN A 123 8.06 17.09 -18.40
C GLN A 123 7.73 17.62 -19.81
N THR A 124 7.53 16.69 -20.76
CA THR A 124 7.07 16.99 -22.14
C THR A 124 5.68 17.61 -22.12
N ARG A 125 4.77 17.02 -21.34
CA ARG A 125 3.49 17.65 -20.93
C ARG A 125 3.72 18.50 -19.69
N LYS A 126 3.68 19.83 -19.85
CA LYS A 126 3.88 20.78 -18.74
C LYS A 126 2.80 20.67 -17.68
N ILE A 127 3.15 20.44 -16.43
CA ILE A 127 2.16 20.43 -15.34
C ILE A 127 1.65 21.86 -15.12
N ASP A 128 0.33 22.06 -15.10
CA ASP A 128 -0.29 23.39 -15.00
C ASP A 128 -0.01 24.07 -13.65
N ARG A 129 0.16 23.28 -12.60
CA ARG A 129 0.55 23.76 -11.26
C ARG A 129 1.38 22.70 -10.54
N ILE A 130 2.58 23.04 -10.10
CA ILE A 130 3.38 22.18 -9.20
C ILE A 130 3.34 22.82 -7.81
N VAL A 131 2.82 22.10 -6.82
CA VAL A 131 2.78 22.53 -5.43
C VAL A 131 3.69 21.65 -4.59
N ILE A 132 4.74 22.25 -4.04
CA ILE A 132 5.60 21.60 -3.06
C ILE A 132 5.10 21.98 -1.67
N ILE A 133 4.70 20.97 -0.90
CA ILE A 133 4.10 21.11 0.42
C ILE A 133 5.17 20.76 1.44
N LEU A 134 5.85 21.79 1.96
CA LEU A 134 6.87 21.68 2.99
C LEU A 134 6.19 21.40 4.33
N ASP A 135 6.40 20.20 4.84
CA ASP A 135 5.80 19.73 6.08
C ASP A 135 6.84 19.66 7.19
N ASN A 136 6.75 20.54 8.19
CA ASN A 136 7.60 20.52 9.39
C ASN A 136 9.12 20.32 9.10
N CYS A 137 9.64 20.89 8.01
CA CYS A 137 11.04 20.73 7.60
C CYS A 137 11.98 21.48 8.56
N THR A 138 13.09 20.84 8.93
CA THR A 138 14.14 21.42 9.78
C THR A 138 15.52 21.46 9.09
N ASP A 139 15.61 20.93 7.86
CA ASP A 139 16.83 20.89 7.04
C ASP A 139 16.81 21.94 5.91
N GLY A 140 17.70 21.81 4.92
CA GLY A 140 17.81 22.71 3.77
C GLY A 140 16.70 22.61 2.72
N THR A 141 15.70 21.74 2.89
CA THR A 141 14.64 21.48 1.88
C THR A 141 13.94 22.76 1.42
N GLU A 142 13.51 23.60 2.37
CA GLU A 142 12.81 24.84 2.07
C GLU A 142 13.66 25.78 1.22
N LYS A 143 14.94 25.93 1.59
CA LYS A 143 15.88 26.81 0.88
C LYS A 143 16.07 26.35 -0.57
N ILE A 144 16.18 25.05 -0.79
CA ILE A 144 16.34 24.46 -2.12
C ILE A 144 15.09 24.73 -2.97
N VAL A 145 13.90 24.41 -2.45
CA VAL A 145 12.64 24.56 -3.18
C VAL A 145 12.36 26.02 -3.54
N ARG A 146 12.64 26.97 -2.64
CA ARG A 146 12.45 28.41 -2.90
C ARG A 146 13.35 28.97 -3.99
N ALA A 147 14.45 28.30 -4.34
CA ALA A 147 15.31 28.72 -5.44
C ALA A 147 14.71 28.41 -6.82
N TYR A 148 13.73 27.51 -6.91
CA TYR A 148 13.09 27.13 -8.16
C TYR A 148 12.03 28.15 -8.59
N LYS A 149 12.01 28.46 -9.89
CA LYS A 149 10.92 29.19 -10.55
C LYS A 149 9.90 28.20 -11.12
N GLY A 150 8.63 28.58 -11.19
CA GLY A 150 7.57 27.75 -11.77
C GLY A 150 6.97 26.71 -10.82
N VAL A 151 7.36 26.72 -9.54
CA VAL A 151 6.72 25.94 -8.47
C VAL A 151 5.99 26.86 -7.49
N THR A 152 4.95 26.34 -6.87
CA THR A 152 4.24 26.97 -5.76
C THR A 152 4.68 26.31 -4.47
N VAL A 153 5.10 27.11 -3.49
CA VAL A 153 5.51 26.60 -2.17
C VAL A 153 4.36 26.80 -1.18
N GLN A 154 3.98 25.72 -0.51
CA GLN A 154 3.06 25.73 0.63
C GLN A 154 3.79 25.21 1.86
N ILE A 155 3.65 25.88 2.99
CA ILE A 155 4.09 25.37 4.29
C ILE A 155 2.84 24.87 5.02
N THR A 156 2.94 23.69 5.65
CA THR A 156 1.83 23.17 6.46
C THR A 156 1.65 23.99 7.73
N SER A 157 0.40 24.07 8.21
CA SER A 157 0.08 24.74 9.47
C SER A 157 -0.52 23.74 10.45
N GLY A 158 0.08 23.60 11.65
CA GLY A 158 -0.44 22.75 12.72
C GLY A 158 -0.56 21.27 12.35
N ASN A 159 0.27 20.78 11.43
CA ASN A 159 0.14 19.42 10.90
C ASN A 159 0.73 18.38 11.85
N ILE A 160 -0.13 17.51 12.39
CA ILE A 160 0.23 16.35 13.21
C ILE A 160 0.11 15.02 12.44
N ASP A 161 -0.58 15.03 11.30
CA ASP A 161 -0.92 13.85 10.48
C ASP A 161 0.13 13.58 9.39
N LYS A 162 1.29 14.23 9.48
CA LYS A 162 2.47 14.00 8.62
C LYS A 162 2.10 14.12 7.14
N LYS A 163 2.49 13.16 6.30
CA LYS A 163 2.19 13.16 4.86
C LYS A 163 0.70 13.33 4.55
N VAL A 164 -0.19 12.66 5.30
CA VAL A 164 -1.64 12.74 5.04
C VAL A 164 -2.17 14.14 5.32
N GLY A 165 -1.75 14.76 6.41
CA GLY A 165 -2.14 16.14 6.71
C GLY A 165 -1.57 17.15 5.72
N ALA A 166 -0.33 16.94 5.25
CA ALA A 166 0.26 17.75 4.18
C ALA A 166 -0.56 17.64 2.88
N LEU A 167 -0.88 16.42 2.44
CA LEU A 167 -1.72 16.17 1.28
C LEU A 167 -3.13 16.75 1.44
N THR A 168 -3.71 16.66 2.64
CA THR A 168 -5.02 17.23 2.98
C THR A 168 -5.04 18.74 2.80
N GLN A 169 -4.07 19.45 3.39
CA GLN A 169 -3.97 20.91 3.26
C GLN A 169 -3.69 21.33 1.80
N GLY A 170 -2.89 20.55 1.06
CA GLY A 170 -2.62 20.79 -0.36
C GLY A 170 -3.86 20.59 -1.24
N TRP A 171 -4.60 19.49 -1.02
CA TRP A 171 -5.83 19.17 -1.73
C TRP A 171 -6.90 20.24 -1.57
N GLN A 172 -7.19 20.62 -0.32
CA GLN A 172 -8.21 21.61 -0.01
C GLN A 172 -7.93 22.96 -0.66
N ARG A 173 -6.64 23.33 -0.75
CA ARG A 173 -6.23 24.63 -1.27
C ARG A 173 -6.10 24.66 -2.79
N TRP A 174 -5.65 23.59 -3.42
CA TRP A 174 -5.20 23.64 -4.82
C TRP A 174 -5.96 22.73 -5.79
N ALA A 175 -6.78 21.79 -5.32
CA ALA A 175 -7.37 20.77 -6.21
C ALA A 175 -8.67 21.21 -6.92
N ALA A 176 -9.45 22.15 -6.35
CA ALA A 176 -10.84 22.42 -6.76
C ALA A 176 -11.07 22.72 -8.25
N ASP A 177 -10.03 23.20 -8.93
CA ASP A 177 -10.08 23.63 -10.33
C ASP A 177 -9.51 22.61 -11.33
N PHE A 178 -8.83 21.56 -10.89
CA PHE A 178 -8.10 20.71 -11.82
C PHE A 178 -8.94 19.51 -12.26
N ASP A 179 -8.59 18.93 -13.41
CA ASP A 179 -9.19 17.67 -13.87
C ASP A 179 -8.52 16.47 -13.19
N PHE A 180 -7.20 16.60 -12.96
CA PHE A 180 -6.36 15.59 -12.36
C PHE A 180 -5.43 16.14 -11.25
N VAL A 181 -5.18 15.31 -10.23
CA VAL A 181 -4.10 15.50 -9.26
C VAL A 181 -3.01 14.48 -9.53
N LEU A 182 -1.78 14.94 -9.71
CA LEU A 182 -0.59 14.09 -9.71
C LEU A 182 0.01 14.08 -8.30
N GLY A 183 -0.14 12.99 -7.56
CA GLY A 183 0.57 12.79 -6.29
C GLY A 183 1.97 12.25 -6.57
N VAL A 184 3.01 12.89 -6.02
CA VAL A 184 4.41 12.50 -6.20
C VAL A 184 5.15 12.61 -4.87
N ASP A 185 5.93 11.59 -4.50
CA ASP A 185 6.80 11.67 -3.33
C ASP A 185 8.02 12.56 -3.62
N ALA A 186 8.53 13.26 -2.59
CA ALA A 186 9.62 14.22 -2.72
C ALA A 186 10.96 13.62 -3.20
N ASP A 187 11.11 12.30 -3.13
CA ASP A 187 12.28 11.52 -3.55
C ASP A 187 12.09 10.82 -4.92
N THR A 188 11.01 11.14 -5.65
CA THR A 188 10.63 10.42 -6.86
C THR A 188 10.86 11.23 -8.14
N VAL A 189 11.72 10.71 -9.01
CA VAL A 189 12.07 11.29 -10.32
C VAL A 189 11.21 10.68 -11.42
N LEU A 190 10.36 11.47 -12.08
CA LEU A 190 9.55 11.01 -13.22
C LEU A 190 10.39 10.94 -14.51
N ALA A 191 10.12 9.96 -15.37
CA ALA A 191 10.62 9.97 -16.74
C ALA A 191 10.09 11.20 -17.50
N LYS A 192 10.82 11.71 -18.49
CA LYS A 192 10.52 12.99 -19.17
C LYS A 192 9.12 13.05 -19.79
N ASP A 193 8.59 11.91 -20.22
CA ASP A 193 7.31 11.72 -20.89
C ASP A 193 6.24 11.08 -19.99
N ALA A 194 6.50 10.95 -18.69
CA ALA A 194 5.61 10.25 -17.76
C ALA A 194 4.23 10.92 -17.67
N VAL A 195 4.17 12.25 -17.50
CA VAL A 195 2.89 12.97 -17.35
C VAL A 195 2.05 12.88 -18.63
N GLU A 196 2.68 13.02 -19.80
CA GLU A 196 2.02 12.88 -21.10
C GLU A 196 1.38 11.49 -21.26
N GLN A 197 2.12 10.45 -20.88
CA GLN A 197 1.64 9.07 -20.96
C GLN A 197 0.53 8.77 -19.95
N LEU A 198 0.66 9.27 -18.71
CA LEU A 198 -0.40 9.13 -17.69
C LEU A 198 -1.69 9.83 -18.12
N GLU A 199 -1.59 11.06 -18.64
CA GLU A 199 -2.74 11.81 -19.14
C GLU A 199 -3.42 11.07 -20.29
N ALA A 200 -2.64 10.60 -21.29
CA ALA A 200 -3.18 9.85 -22.42
C ALA A 200 -3.92 8.57 -21.98
N GLU A 201 -3.42 7.87 -20.97
CA GLU A 201 -4.10 6.69 -20.41
C GLU A 201 -5.37 7.05 -19.63
N MET A 202 -5.34 8.13 -18.84
CA MET A 202 -6.51 8.63 -18.10
C MET A 202 -7.62 9.12 -19.04
N ILE A 203 -7.27 9.70 -20.20
CA ILE A 203 -8.25 10.08 -21.24
C ILE A 203 -8.81 8.82 -21.91
N ARG A 204 -7.97 7.84 -22.25
CA ARG A 204 -8.39 6.60 -22.91
C ARG A 204 -9.29 5.73 -22.03
N VAL A 205 -9.15 5.80 -20.71
CA VAL A 205 -9.95 5.03 -19.75
C VAL A 205 -10.74 5.98 -18.83
N PRO A 206 -11.91 6.50 -19.26
CA PRO A 206 -12.70 7.45 -18.47
C PRO A 206 -13.15 6.92 -17.09
N SER A 207 -13.25 5.60 -16.92
CA SER A 207 -13.59 4.93 -15.65
C SER A 207 -12.41 4.73 -14.71
N ALA A 208 -11.19 5.08 -15.12
CA ALA A 208 -10.03 5.05 -14.24
C ALA A 208 -10.10 6.20 -13.22
N ALA A 209 -10.00 5.83 -11.95
CA ALA A 209 -9.81 6.76 -10.84
C ALA A 209 -8.35 7.19 -10.69
N GLY A 210 -7.41 6.31 -11.00
CA GLY A 210 -6.00 6.65 -11.06
C GLY A 210 -5.19 5.69 -11.92
N VAL A 211 -4.12 6.25 -12.49
CA VAL A 211 -3.09 5.51 -13.22
C VAL A 211 -1.75 5.82 -12.56
N MET A 212 -1.08 4.79 -12.06
CA MET A 212 0.22 4.92 -11.40
C MET A 212 1.38 4.64 -12.37
N CYS A 213 2.51 5.31 -12.18
CA CYS A 213 3.74 4.99 -12.89
C CYS A 213 4.24 3.57 -12.55
N ARG A 214 5.03 2.99 -13.46
CA ARG A 214 5.85 1.82 -13.14
C ARG A 214 7.10 2.28 -12.40
N TYR A 215 7.36 1.72 -11.24
CA TYR A 215 8.47 2.14 -10.39
C TYR A 215 9.71 1.26 -10.56
N THR A 216 10.87 1.88 -10.44
CA THR A 216 12.15 1.21 -10.20
C THR A 216 13.03 2.13 -9.37
N PHE A 217 14.26 1.71 -9.08
CA PHE A 217 15.21 2.46 -8.27
C PHE A 217 16.52 2.64 -9.02
N ASP A 218 17.18 3.79 -8.88
CA ASP A 218 18.53 3.96 -9.42
C ASP A 218 19.57 3.29 -8.50
N VAL A 219 20.29 2.30 -9.04
CA VAL A 219 21.34 1.57 -8.31
C VAL A 219 22.50 2.47 -7.91
N ASN A 220 22.72 3.56 -8.65
CA ASN A 220 23.84 4.48 -8.41
C ASN A 220 23.65 5.33 -7.15
N LEU A 221 22.45 5.37 -6.58
CA LEU A 221 22.19 6.00 -5.28
C LEU A 221 22.80 5.21 -4.11
N GLY A 222 23.20 3.96 -4.34
CA GLY A 222 23.97 3.18 -3.39
C GLY A 222 25.47 3.54 -3.44
N THR A 223 25.95 4.22 -2.40
CA THR A 223 27.37 4.59 -2.27
C THR A 223 28.27 3.40 -1.89
N THR A 224 27.72 2.36 -1.24
CA THR A 224 28.46 1.17 -0.82
C THR A 224 28.05 -0.08 -1.58
N PHE A 225 28.91 -1.11 -1.58
CA PHE A 225 28.56 -2.42 -2.16
C PHE A 225 27.27 -2.99 -1.57
N PHE A 226 27.14 -2.95 -0.24
CA PHE A 226 25.96 -3.46 0.47
C PHE A 226 24.70 -2.67 0.12
N ALA A 227 24.76 -1.34 0.10
CA ALA A 227 23.65 -0.50 -0.34
C ALA A 227 23.19 -0.85 -1.76
N ARG A 228 24.12 -1.06 -2.69
CA ARG A 228 23.79 -1.49 -4.06
C ARG A 228 23.10 -2.86 -4.10
N GLN A 229 23.47 -3.81 -3.24
CA GLN A 229 22.76 -5.09 -3.15
C GLN A 229 21.34 -4.93 -2.59
N LEU A 230 21.14 -4.07 -1.59
CA LEU A 230 19.81 -3.75 -1.09
C LEU A 230 18.93 -3.10 -2.16
N ILE A 231 19.49 -2.21 -2.98
CA ILE A 231 18.77 -1.60 -4.10
C ILE A 231 18.39 -2.66 -5.15
N ARG A 232 19.27 -3.62 -5.44
CA ARG A 232 18.96 -4.74 -6.36
C ARG A 232 17.82 -5.61 -5.84
N ALA A 233 17.81 -5.91 -4.54
CA ALA A 233 16.71 -6.63 -3.90
C ALA A 233 15.37 -5.90 -4.08
N GLN A 234 15.36 -4.58 -3.83
CA GLN A 234 14.18 -3.72 -4.01
C GLN A 234 13.72 -3.67 -5.48
N ARG A 235 14.66 -3.49 -6.43
CA ARG A 235 14.37 -3.51 -7.88
C ARG A 235 13.72 -4.82 -8.30
N MET A 236 14.22 -5.95 -7.82
CA MET A 236 13.63 -7.26 -8.11
C MET A 236 12.25 -7.45 -7.48
N ASP A 237 12.04 -7.02 -6.24
CA ASP A 237 10.73 -7.15 -5.58
C ASP A 237 9.65 -6.34 -6.32
N PHE A 238 9.96 -5.08 -6.65
CA PHE A 238 9.06 -4.22 -7.42
C PHE A 238 8.84 -4.73 -8.85
N ALA A 239 9.88 -5.22 -9.53
CA ALA A 239 9.73 -5.81 -10.87
C ALA A 239 8.86 -7.07 -10.85
N SER A 240 8.99 -7.92 -9.82
CA SER A 240 8.15 -9.11 -9.63
C SER A 240 6.69 -8.72 -9.42
N TRP A 241 6.45 -7.72 -8.55
CA TRP A 241 5.11 -7.19 -8.27
C TRP A 241 4.47 -6.54 -9.50
N LEU A 242 5.19 -5.68 -10.21
CA LEU A 242 4.73 -5.06 -11.45
C LEU A 242 4.43 -6.11 -12.53
N THR A 243 5.29 -7.12 -12.69
CA THR A 243 5.05 -8.21 -13.65
C THR A 243 3.73 -8.92 -13.37
N ASP A 244 3.41 -9.17 -12.10
CA ASP A 244 2.16 -9.81 -11.69
C ASP A 244 0.93 -8.95 -11.98
N ILE A 245 1.03 -7.63 -11.79
CA ILE A 245 -0.06 -6.69 -12.10
C ILE A 245 -0.26 -6.53 -13.60
N MET A 246 0.83 -6.40 -14.36
CA MET A 246 0.78 -6.31 -15.82
C MET A 246 0.14 -7.56 -16.45
N ALA A 247 0.38 -8.73 -15.86
CA ALA A 247 -0.27 -9.99 -16.27
C ALA A 247 -1.78 -10.08 -15.91
N ARG A 248 -2.31 -9.13 -15.11
CA ARG A 248 -3.71 -9.06 -14.63
C ARG A 248 -4.42 -7.82 -15.15
N ASN A 249 -4.24 -7.53 -16.44
CA ASN A 249 -4.87 -6.40 -17.11
C ASN A 249 -4.55 -5.04 -16.47
N ARG A 250 -3.38 -4.93 -15.82
CA ARG A 250 -2.86 -3.73 -15.16
C ARG A 250 -3.67 -3.23 -13.97
N SER A 251 -4.67 -3.99 -13.51
CA SER A 251 -5.45 -3.64 -12.32
C SER A 251 -4.61 -3.83 -11.07
N THR A 252 -4.51 -2.79 -10.24
CA THR A 252 -3.74 -2.83 -8.98
C THR A 252 -4.67 -2.70 -7.76
N TYR A 253 -4.24 -3.23 -6.62
CA TYR A 253 -4.92 -3.04 -5.34
C TYR A 253 -4.32 -1.89 -4.52
N VAL A 254 -3.24 -1.27 -5.03
CA VAL A 254 -2.60 -0.09 -4.44
C VAL A 254 -2.09 0.82 -5.55
N LEU A 255 -2.51 2.08 -5.53
CA LEU A 255 -2.00 3.18 -6.33
C LEU A 255 -0.96 3.92 -5.50
N GLY A 256 0.31 3.57 -5.69
CA GLY A 256 1.40 4.05 -4.83
C GLY A 256 1.54 5.57 -4.81
N GLY A 257 1.88 6.11 -3.63
CA GLY A 257 2.12 7.54 -3.43
C GLY A 257 3.28 8.13 -4.23
N GLN A 258 4.19 7.28 -4.76
CA GLN A 258 5.42 7.72 -5.41
C GLN A 258 5.17 8.56 -6.67
N ALA A 259 4.26 8.12 -7.54
CA ALA A 259 3.81 8.91 -8.69
C ALA A 259 2.51 8.32 -9.27
N THR A 260 1.37 8.94 -8.95
CA THR A 260 0.06 8.52 -9.47
C THR A 260 -0.76 9.73 -9.92
N LEU A 261 -1.33 9.64 -11.13
CA LEU A 261 -2.29 10.60 -11.64
C LEU A 261 -3.72 10.16 -11.29
N PHE A 262 -4.39 10.92 -10.44
CA PHE A 262 -5.75 10.68 -9.99
C PHE A 262 -6.75 11.63 -10.65
N ARG A 263 -7.98 11.15 -10.84
CA ARG A 263 -9.09 11.99 -11.28
C ARG A 263 -9.78 12.65 -10.10
N ILE A 264 -9.82 13.98 -10.13
CA ILE A 264 -10.37 14.78 -9.02
C ILE A 264 -11.81 14.42 -8.71
N LYS A 265 -12.66 14.27 -9.72
CA LYS A 265 -14.07 13.88 -9.52
C LYS A 265 -14.24 12.56 -8.75
N HIS A 266 -13.30 11.62 -8.90
CA HIS A 266 -13.35 10.34 -8.21
C HIS A 266 -12.81 10.45 -6.80
N LEU A 267 -11.77 11.25 -6.58
CA LEU A 267 -11.29 11.59 -5.23
C LEU A 267 -12.35 12.35 -4.41
N GLN A 268 -13.04 13.32 -5.03
CA GLN A 268 -14.16 14.04 -4.43
C GLN A 268 -15.32 13.12 -4.06
N GLN A 269 -15.63 12.14 -4.92
CA GLN A 269 -16.62 11.13 -4.58
C GLN A 269 -16.23 10.40 -3.29
N VAL A 270 -14.96 10.03 -3.11
CA VAL A 270 -14.53 9.39 -1.86
C VAL A 270 -14.59 10.33 -0.66
N THR A 271 -14.42 11.65 -0.84
CA THR A 271 -14.62 12.60 0.26
C THR A 271 -16.08 12.66 0.71
N VAL A 272 -17.02 12.57 -0.23
CA VAL A 272 -18.45 12.60 0.04
C VAL A 272 -18.92 11.26 0.64
N ASP A 273 -18.57 10.14 0.00
CA ASP A 273 -19.04 8.80 0.40
C ASP A 273 -18.57 8.39 1.80
N PHE A 274 -17.44 8.94 2.27
CA PHE A 274 -16.84 8.62 3.57
C PHE A 274 -16.82 9.83 4.54
N GLU A 275 -17.58 10.89 4.23
CA GLU A 275 -17.76 12.08 5.08
C GLU A 275 -16.44 12.68 5.61
N ARG A 276 -15.44 12.78 4.73
CA ARG A 276 -14.08 13.20 5.09
C ARG A 276 -13.66 14.48 4.36
N ASN A 277 -12.78 15.25 4.99
CA ASN A 277 -12.31 16.54 4.48
C ASN A 277 -11.23 16.42 3.38
N SER A 278 -10.71 15.21 3.14
CA SER A 278 -9.71 14.91 2.12
C SER A 278 -9.79 13.45 1.66
N PRO A 279 -9.27 13.10 0.47
CA PRO A 279 -9.28 11.73 -0.03
C PRO A 279 -8.35 10.77 0.71
N TRP A 280 -7.52 11.23 1.64
CA TRP A 280 -6.59 10.35 2.37
C TRP A 280 -7.03 10.25 3.82
N ASP A 281 -7.13 9.03 4.32
CA ASP A 281 -7.48 8.75 5.72
C ASP A 281 -6.24 8.93 6.62
N PRO A 282 -6.25 9.85 7.62
CA PRO A 282 -5.14 10.04 8.54
C PRO A 282 -4.92 8.86 9.50
N ASP A 283 -5.94 8.03 9.74
CA ASP A 283 -5.83 6.85 10.60
C ASP A 283 -5.20 5.65 9.87
N ALA A 284 -5.11 5.71 8.55
CA ALA A 284 -4.53 4.66 7.73
C ALA A 284 -2.99 4.75 7.72
N GLN A 285 -2.33 3.66 8.13
CA GLN A 285 -0.86 3.53 8.04
C GLN A 285 -0.35 3.49 6.59
N VAL A 286 -1.21 3.04 5.67
CA VAL A 286 -0.94 2.89 4.24
C VAL A 286 -2.12 3.54 3.51
N GLU A 287 -2.08 4.87 3.50
CA GLU A 287 -3.13 5.79 3.04
C GLU A 287 -3.47 5.59 1.55
N ASP A 288 -2.46 5.23 0.77
CA ASP A 288 -2.55 5.04 -0.66
C ASP A 288 -3.34 3.76 -1.02
N MET A 289 -3.11 2.68 -0.28
CA MET A 289 -3.87 1.44 -0.42
C MET A 289 -5.30 1.58 0.11
N GLU A 290 -5.50 2.28 1.23
CA GLU A 290 -6.84 2.60 1.75
C GLU A 290 -7.65 3.35 0.69
N LEU A 291 -7.11 4.46 0.17
CA LEU A 291 -7.76 5.24 -0.89
C LEU A 291 -8.04 4.37 -2.13
N THR A 292 -7.10 3.51 -2.52
CA THR A 292 -7.29 2.61 -3.67
C THR A 292 -8.45 1.66 -3.46
N TRP A 293 -8.64 1.14 -2.23
CA TRP A 293 -9.76 0.26 -1.92
C TRP A 293 -11.08 1.00 -1.96
N ARG A 294 -11.14 2.25 -1.46
CA ARG A 294 -12.36 3.06 -1.56
C ARG A 294 -12.74 3.40 -2.99
N LEU A 295 -11.74 3.63 -3.85
CA LEU A 295 -11.96 3.81 -5.29
C LEU A 295 -12.49 2.53 -5.95
N HIS A 296 -12.03 1.35 -5.52
CA HIS A 296 -12.57 0.06 -5.98
C HIS A 296 -13.99 -0.20 -5.47
N GLU A 297 -14.29 0.14 -4.21
CA GLU A 297 -15.65 0.08 -3.64
C GLU A 297 -16.63 0.94 -4.43
N ALA A 298 -16.18 2.11 -4.89
CA ALA A 298 -16.92 2.99 -5.81
C ALA A 298 -16.97 2.48 -7.28
N GLY A 299 -16.52 1.25 -7.55
CA GLY A 299 -16.54 0.61 -8.87
C GLY A 299 -15.59 1.23 -9.90
N ARG A 300 -14.57 1.99 -9.45
CA ARG A 300 -13.61 2.65 -10.34
C ARG A 300 -12.41 1.76 -10.62
N LYS A 301 -11.81 1.95 -11.80
CA LYS A 301 -10.59 1.23 -12.16
C LYS A 301 -9.36 1.93 -11.58
N THR A 302 -8.43 1.15 -11.06
CA THR A 302 -7.12 1.64 -10.60
C THR A 302 -6.05 0.84 -11.33
N LEU A 303 -5.19 1.55 -12.04
CA LEU A 303 -4.35 0.96 -13.09
C LEU A 303 -2.88 1.29 -12.88
N VAL A 304 -2.03 0.38 -13.34
CA VAL A 304 -0.61 0.63 -13.58
C VAL A 304 -0.43 1.01 -15.04
N SER A 305 0.29 2.10 -15.29
CA SER A 305 0.59 2.52 -16.66
C SER A 305 1.34 1.44 -17.42
N ALA A 306 1.02 1.29 -18.70
CA ALA A 306 1.77 0.39 -19.56
C ALA A 306 3.14 0.96 -19.95
N THR A 307 3.29 2.28 -19.91
CA THR A 307 4.45 2.99 -20.47
C THR A 307 5.11 3.92 -19.46
N ALA A 308 4.34 4.68 -18.66
CA ALA A 308 4.88 5.70 -17.77
C ALA A 308 5.75 5.10 -16.68
N ARG A 309 6.84 5.79 -16.34
CA ARG A 309 7.86 5.32 -15.41
C ARG A 309 8.27 6.42 -14.43
N ALA A 310 8.59 6.00 -13.22
CA ALA A 310 9.23 6.83 -12.21
C ALA A 310 10.34 6.05 -11.49
N TYR A 311 11.32 6.79 -10.98
CA TYR A 311 12.46 6.30 -10.23
C TYR A 311 12.34 6.82 -8.80
N ALA A 312 11.93 5.95 -7.88
CA ALA A 312 11.76 6.32 -6.47
C ALA A 312 13.11 6.28 -5.72
N GLY A 313 13.20 7.01 -4.61
CA GLY A 313 14.32 6.94 -3.69
C GLY A 313 14.42 5.54 -3.06
N PRO A 314 15.56 4.84 -3.18
CA PRO A 314 15.71 3.56 -2.55
C PRO A 314 16.16 3.68 -1.09
N MET A 315 15.80 2.68 -0.29
CA MET A 315 16.38 2.53 1.04
C MET A 315 17.80 1.95 0.92
N VAL A 316 18.80 2.73 1.32
CA VAL A 316 20.22 2.33 1.25
C VAL A 316 20.74 1.62 2.50
N THR A 317 19.94 1.59 3.57
CA THR A 317 20.26 0.88 4.82
C THR A 317 19.26 -0.23 5.11
N LEU A 318 19.72 -1.33 5.70
CA LEU A 318 18.85 -2.44 6.08
C LEU A 318 17.81 -1.98 7.13
N LYS A 319 18.20 -1.12 8.07
CA LYS A 319 17.31 -0.58 9.11
C LYS A 319 16.16 0.23 8.50
N GLY A 320 16.45 1.17 7.61
CA GLY A 320 15.43 1.96 6.91
C GLY A 320 14.52 1.09 6.07
N LEU A 321 15.10 0.16 5.29
CA LEU A 321 14.34 -0.78 4.46
C LEU A 321 13.40 -1.66 5.27
N MET A 322 13.85 -2.20 6.41
CA MET A 322 12.98 -2.98 7.30
C MET A 322 11.89 -2.12 7.96
N GLY A 323 12.19 -0.86 8.29
CA GLY A 323 11.20 0.10 8.81
C GLY A 323 10.08 0.37 7.81
N GLN A 324 10.46 0.72 6.57
CA GLN A 324 9.52 0.95 5.48
C GLN A 324 8.70 -0.32 5.17
N ARG A 325 9.37 -1.48 5.09
CA ARG A 325 8.69 -2.75 4.83
C ARG A 325 7.66 -3.10 5.89
N ARG A 326 8.02 -2.90 7.16
CA ARG A 326 7.14 -3.18 8.29
C ARG A 326 5.90 -2.29 8.28
N LYS A 327 6.05 -1.00 7.92
CA LYS A 327 4.90 -0.09 7.72
C LYS A 327 3.93 -0.63 6.66
N TRP A 328 4.45 -1.07 5.50
CA TRP A 328 3.62 -1.62 4.43
C TRP A 328 2.93 -2.94 4.81
N ASP A 329 3.66 -3.88 5.40
CA ASP A 329 3.11 -5.19 5.77
C ASP A 329 2.11 -5.06 6.94
N GLU A 330 2.38 -4.21 7.96
CA GLU A 330 1.46 -3.92 9.07
C GLU A 330 0.21 -3.20 8.59
N GLY A 331 0.34 -2.16 7.75
CA GLY A 331 -0.82 -1.46 7.20
C GLY A 331 -1.68 -2.34 6.30
N MET A 332 -1.07 -3.23 5.51
CA MET A 332 -1.82 -4.21 4.74
C MET A 332 -2.58 -5.20 5.61
N ALA A 333 -1.92 -5.74 6.65
CA ALA A 333 -2.58 -6.63 7.60
C ALA A 333 -3.74 -5.93 8.33
N ALA A 334 -3.55 -4.67 8.73
CA ALA A 334 -4.58 -3.86 9.38
C ALA A 334 -5.82 -3.65 8.50
N LEU A 335 -5.63 -3.23 7.24
CA LEU A 335 -6.75 -3.04 6.32
C LEU A 335 -7.49 -4.34 6.02
N LEU A 336 -6.77 -5.46 5.84
CA LEU A 336 -7.38 -6.78 5.64
C LEU A 336 -8.18 -7.23 6.87
N TRP A 337 -7.64 -6.98 8.07
CA TRP A 337 -8.31 -7.31 9.32
C TRP A 337 -9.59 -6.49 9.54
N GLN A 338 -9.58 -5.21 9.17
CA GLN A 338 -10.76 -4.33 9.24
C GLN A 338 -11.87 -4.79 8.29
N ASN A 339 -11.54 -5.22 7.07
CA ASN A 339 -12.52 -5.70 6.09
C ASN A 339 -13.04 -7.13 6.39
N LYS A 340 -12.39 -7.86 7.32
CA LYS A 340 -12.70 -9.21 7.85
C LYS A 340 -12.81 -10.37 6.86
N MET A 341 -13.30 -10.18 5.63
CA MET A 341 -13.55 -11.24 4.66
C MET A 341 -12.91 -10.95 3.29
N PRO A 342 -12.42 -11.98 2.57
CA PRO A 342 -11.94 -11.81 1.20
C PRO A 342 -13.08 -11.46 0.25
N ASP A 343 -13.11 -10.22 -0.23
CA ASP A 343 -13.90 -9.79 -1.38
C ASP A 343 -13.08 -9.83 -2.67
N LYS A 344 -13.68 -9.44 -3.80
CA LYS A 344 -13.00 -9.39 -5.11
C LYS A 344 -11.77 -8.44 -5.11
N ASN A 345 -11.78 -7.41 -4.26
CA ASN A 345 -10.77 -6.36 -4.21
C ASN A 345 -9.59 -6.74 -3.29
N THR A 346 -9.84 -7.56 -2.27
CA THR A 346 -8.89 -7.98 -1.22
C THR A 346 -8.36 -9.40 -1.40
N LEU A 347 -8.92 -10.20 -2.32
CA LEU A 347 -8.46 -11.58 -2.59
C LEU A 347 -6.96 -11.65 -2.95
N ILE A 348 -6.46 -10.66 -3.67
CA ILE A 348 -5.04 -10.62 -4.08
C ILE A 348 -4.13 -10.39 -2.86
N PRO A 349 -4.32 -9.31 -2.06
CA PRO A 349 -3.64 -9.16 -0.78
C PRO A 349 -3.73 -10.40 0.11
N TRP A 350 -4.92 -10.98 0.32
CA TRP A 350 -5.09 -12.19 1.12
C TRP A 350 -4.23 -13.35 0.61
N LYS A 351 -4.25 -13.60 -0.71
CA LYS A 351 -3.41 -14.63 -1.32
C LYS A 351 -1.92 -14.38 -1.08
N GLN A 352 -1.46 -13.13 -1.09
CA GLN A 352 -0.08 -12.80 -0.77
C GLN A 352 0.26 -13.11 0.68
N GLN A 353 -0.63 -12.77 1.62
CA GLN A 353 -0.45 -13.05 3.06
C GLN A 353 -0.38 -14.57 3.32
N PHE A 354 -1.32 -15.35 2.79
CA PHE A 354 -1.31 -16.81 2.90
C PHE A 354 -0.08 -17.44 2.24
N SER A 355 0.31 -16.96 1.05
CA SER A 355 1.50 -17.46 0.36
C SER A 355 2.76 -17.17 1.15
N MET A 356 2.88 -16.00 1.79
CA MET A 356 4.02 -15.65 2.63
C MET A 356 4.07 -16.52 3.90
N GLY A 357 2.93 -16.71 4.57
CA GLY A 357 2.81 -17.59 5.73
C GLY A 357 3.17 -19.05 5.41
N ALA A 358 2.66 -19.58 4.30
CA ALA A 358 2.99 -20.93 3.83
C ALA A 358 4.48 -21.08 3.50
N ASN A 359 5.09 -20.09 2.84
CA ASN A 359 6.53 -20.09 2.56
C ASN A 359 7.39 -20.09 3.83
N GLY A 360 6.97 -19.33 4.85
CA GLY A 360 7.62 -19.31 6.15
C GLY A 360 7.48 -20.64 6.89
N LEU A 361 6.26 -21.18 6.95
CA LEU A 361 5.97 -22.44 7.61
C LEU A 361 6.74 -23.61 7.00
N VAL A 362 6.78 -23.71 5.67
CA VAL A 362 7.54 -24.78 4.99
C VAL A 362 9.03 -24.71 5.31
N ARG A 363 9.63 -23.51 5.32
CA ARG A 363 11.06 -23.34 5.66
C ARG A 363 11.35 -23.69 7.11
N LEU A 364 10.49 -23.24 8.03
CA LEU A 364 10.58 -23.57 9.44
C LEU A 364 10.48 -25.09 9.66
N MET A 365 9.47 -25.72 9.07
CA MET A 365 9.27 -27.17 9.15
C MET A 365 10.42 -27.94 8.51
N PHE A 366 10.93 -27.48 7.36
CA PHE A 366 12.10 -28.09 6.71
C PHE A 366 13.33 -28.05 7.62
N ALA A 367 13.64 -26.90 8.22
CA ALA A 367 14.76 -26.75 9.14
C ALA A 367 14.59 -27.61 10.40
N LEU A 368 13.37 -27.68 10.95
CA LEU A 368 13.05 -28.51 12.10
C LEU A 368 13.21 -30.00 11.78
N MET A 369 12.64 -30.47 10.66
CA MET A 369 12.75 -31.87 10.23
C MET A 369 14.18 -32.27 9.90
N LEU A 370 14.94 -31.37 9.27
CA LEU A 370 16.36 -31.58 9.01
C LEU A 370 17.14 -31.73 10.33
N LEU A 371 16.93 -30.82 11.29
CA LEU A 371 17.59 -30.90 12.59
C LEU A 371 17.24 -32.21 13.32
N MET A 372 15.95 -32.55 13.40
CA MET A 372 15.49 -33.78 14.07
C MET A 372 16.02 -35.05 13.39
N ALA A 373 16.10 -35.09 12.06
CA ALA A 373 16.63 -36.24 11.33
C ALA A 373 18.16 -36.38 11.53
N LEU A 374 18.89 -35.25 11.56
CA LEU A 374 20.34 -35.24 11.77
C LEU A 374 20.72 -35.70 13.18
N THR A 375 19.95 -35.31 14.21
CA THR A 375 20.25 -35.71 15.61
C THR A 375 20.13 -37.20 15.86
N VAL A 376 19.37 -37.93 15.04
CA VAL A 376 19.22 -39.39 15.13
C VAL A 376 19.90 -40.13 13.96
N HIS A 377 20.69 -39.40 13.14
CA HIS A 377 21.41 -39.93 11.98
C HIS A 377 20.52 -40.63 10.92
N GLN A 378 19.25 -40.22 10.80
CA GLN A 378 18.27 -40.78 9.84
C GLN A 378 18.04 -39.86 8.62
N PHE A 379 18.94 -38.90 8.38
CA PHE A 379 18.79 -38.01 7.24
C PHE A 379 19.15 -38.71 5.92
N VAL A 380 18.19 -38.71 4.99
CA VAL A 380 18.39 -39.19 3.62
C VAL A 380 18.21 -38.02 2.66
N TRP A 381 19.26 -37.74 1.89
CA TRP A 381 19.20 -36.69 0.87
C TRP A 381 18.29 -37.11 -0.29
N SER A 382 17.48 -36.17 -0.77
CA SER A 382 16.65 -36.33 -1.97
C SER A 382 16.95 -35.21 -2.98
N PRO A 383 17.26 -35.53 -4.24
CA PRO A 383 17.41 -34.53 -5.30
C PRO A 383 16.17 -33.64 -5.50
N LEU A 384 14.99 -34.07 -5.02
CA LEU A 384 13.76 -33.30 -5.10
C LEU A 384 13.89 -31.89 -4.50
N TRP A 385 14.72 -31.74 -3.47
CA TRP A 385 14.95 -30.45 -2.81
C TRP A 385 15.65 -29.41 -3.69
N LEU A 386 16.25 -29.83 -4.81
CA LEU A 386 16.80 -28.91 -5.81
C LEU A 386 15.70 -28.23 -6.63
N LEU A 387 14.52 -28.85 -6.78
CA LEU A 387 13.43 -28.33 -7.60
C LEU A 387 12.96 -26.92 -7.18
N PRO A 388 12.59 -26.63 -5.92
CA PRO A 388 12.20 -25.29 -5.51
C PRO A 388 13.31 -24.25 -5.71
N VAL A 389 14.58 -24.65 -5.52
CA VAL A 389 15.75 -23.78 -5.73
C VAL A 389 15.90 -23.41 -7.20
N LEU A 390 15.86 -24.40 -8.09
CA LEU A 390 15.99 -24.20 -9.53
C LEU A 390 14.83 -23.36 -10.10
N VAL A 391 13.60 -23.64 -9.66
CA VAL A 391 12.42 -22.84 -10.07
C VAL A 391 12.51 -21.42 -9.52
N GLY A 392 12.97 -21.24 -8.28
CA GLY A 392 13.20 -19.93 -7.67
C GLY A 392 14.25 -19.10 -8.43
N VAL A 393 15.39 -19.71 -8.77
CA VAL A 393 16.44 -19.07 -9.59
C VAL A 393 15.90 -18.70 -10.97
N ALA A 394 15.19 -19.62 -11.64
CA ALA A 394 14.60 -19.34 -12.95
C ALA A 394 13.59 -18.18 -12.90
N LEU A 395 12.78 -18.10 -11.84
CA LEU A 395 11.87 -16.98 -11.60
C LEU A 395 12.61 -15.67 -11.34
N ASN A 396 13.65 -15.69 -10.52
CA ASN A 396 14.48 -14.52 -10.24
C ASN A 396 15.13 -13.99 -11.52
N VAL A 397 15.70 -14.88 -12.34
CA VAL A 397 16.26 -14.53 -13.65
C VAL A 397 15.17 -13.94 -14.55
N LYS A 398 14.00 -14.59 -14.64
CA LYS A 398 12.84 -14.07 -15.37
C LYS A 398 12.51 -12.64 -14.92
N VAL A 399 12.47 -12.37 -13.62
CA VAL A 399 12.19 -11.03 -13.08
C VAL A 399 13.32 -10.04 -13.40
N ALA A 400 14.58 -10.42 -13.23
CA ALA A 400 15.74 -9.57 -13.50
C ALA A 400 15.82 -9.13 -14.97
N TRP A 401 15.41 -9.99 -15.91
CA TRP A 401 15.27 -9.64 -17.33
C TRP A 401 14.26 -8.51 -17.60
N ARG A 402 13.32 -8.28 -16.66
CA ARG A 402 12.26 -7.27 -16.73
C ARG A 402 12.58 -6.01 -15.95
N VAL A 403 13.71 -5.97 -15.27
CA VAL A 403 14.17 -4.76 -14.60
C VAL A 403 14.63 -3.76 -15.69
N PRO A 404 14.15 -2.51 -15.68
CA PRO A 404 14.61 -1.46 -16.59
C PRO A 404 16.09 -1.14 -16.33
N ASP A 405 16.83 -0.80 -17.38
CA ASP A 405 18.26 -0.44 -17.30
C ASP A 405 19.08 -1.49 -16.51
N ARG A 406 18.73 -2.77 -16.68
CA ARG A 406 19.37 -3.88 -15.97
C ARG A 406 20.87 -3.92 -16.28
N THR A 407 21.65 -4.13 -15.23
CA THR A 407 23.09 -4.36 -15.33
C THR A 407 23.39 -5.87 -15.30
N PRO A 408 24.56 -6.33 -15.77
CA PRO A 408 24.98 -7.72 -15.61
C PRO A 408 24.96 -8.19 -14.15
N ALA A 409 25.26 -7.28 -13.22
CA ALA A 409 25.20 -7.54 -11.78
C ALA A 409 23.78 -7.86 -11.28
N ASP A 410 22.73 -7.36 -11.93
CA ASP A 410 21.34 -7.70 -11.59
C ASP A 410 21.02 -9.16 -11.96
N ILE A 411 21.58 -9.64 -13.07
CA ILE A 411 21.44 -11.05 -13.48
C ILE A 411 22.24 -11.97 -12.54
N VAL A 412 23.48 -11.57 -12.18
CA VAL A 412 24.28 -12.33 -11.20
C VAL A 412 23.55 -12.39 -9.87
N TYR A 413 23.02 -11.27 -9.37
CA TYR A 413 22.22 -11.24 -8.15
C TYR A 413 21.03 -12.22 -8.22
N ALA A 414 20.34 -12.29 -9.37
CA ALA A 414 19.21 -13.19 -9.57
C ALA A 414 19.58 -14.68 -9.64
N LEU A 415 20.81 -15.00 -10.06
CA LEU A 415 21.34 -16.37 -10.07
C LEU A 415 21.75 -16.84 -8.68
N LEU A 416 22.11 -15.92 -7.79
CA LEU A 416 22.52 -16.24 -6.43
C LEU A 416 21.30 -16.62 -5.57
N VAL A 417 21.34 -17.80 -4.98
CA VAL A 417 20.28 -18.30 -4.07
C VAL A 417 20.28 -17.54 -2.75
N PHE A 418 21.46 -17.32 -2.17
CA PHE A 418 21.59 -16.77 -0.82
C PHE A 418 20.96 -15.37 -0.64
N PRO A 419 21.23 -14.37 -1.51
CA PRO A 419 20.60 -13.05 -1.38
C PRO A 419 19.07 -13.10 -1.53
N ALA A 420 18.56 -13.95 -2.43
CA ALA A 420 17.13 -14.11 -2.65
C ALA A 420 16.43 -14.76 -1.44
N GLU A 421 17.04 -15.79 -0.86
CA GLU A 421 16.52 -16.44 0.36
C GLU A 421 16.59 -15.50 1.57
N LEU A 422 17.70 -14.79 1.76
CA LEU A 422 17.81 -13.79 2.82
C LEU A 422 16.72 -12.72 2.69
N TRP A 423 16.50 -12.21 1.48
CA TRP A 423 15.42 -11.26 1.21
C TRP A 423 14.04 -11.84 1.53
N LEU A 424 13.76 -13.06 1.11
CA LEU A 424 12.49 -13.72 1.39
C LEU A 424 12.28 -13.93 2.90
N LEU A 425 13.30 -14.33 3.65
CA LEU A 425 13.24 -14.48 5.10
C LEU A 425 12.91 -13.16 5.80
N THR A 426 13.47 -12.03 5.34
CA THR A 426 13.11 -10.71 5.90
C THR A 426 11.63 -10.38 5.66
N ARG A 427 11.07 -10.77 4.52
CA ARG A 427 9.65 -10.56 4.19
C ARG A 427 8.72 -11.46 5.01
N VAL A 428 9.07 -12.74 5.15
CA VAL A 428 8.35 -13.70 6.00
C VAL A 428 8.33 -13.19 7.44
N TRP A 429 9.48 -12.75 7.95
CA TRP A 429 9.61 -12.19 9.29
C TRP A 429 8.74 -10.94 9.48
N SER A 430 8.85 -9.98 8.54
CA SER A 430 8.04 -8.76 8.58
C SER A 430 6.55 -9.08 8.61
N THR A 431 6.08 -9.92 7.69
CA THR A 431 4.68 -10.35 7.62
C THR A 431 4.21 -11.05 8.90
N PHE A 432 5.02 -11.97 9.44
CA PHE A 432 4.70 -12.69 10.67
C PHE A 432 4.54 -11.73 11.85
N VAL A 433 5.50 -10.83 12.04
CA VAL A 433 5.48 -9.84 13.13
C VAL A 433 4.31 -8.87 12.95
N SER A 434 3.99 -8.48 11.72
CA SER A 434 2.82 -7.64 11.43
C SER A 434 1.53 -8.29 11.92
N TRP A 435 1.31 -9.57 11.59
CA TRP A 435 0.11 -10.29 12.04
C TRP A 435 0.05 -10.49 13.56
N LEU A 436 1.19 -10.77 14.21
CA LEU A 436 1.25 -10.81 15.68
C LEU A 436 0.82 -9.47 16.28
N ASN A 437 1.31 -8.36 15.74
CA ASN A 437 0.93 -7.02 16.21
C ASN A 437 -0.57 -6.76 16.06
N ILE A 438 -1.17 -7.18 14.94
CA ILE A 438 -2.62 -7.07 14.72
C ILE A 438 -3.41 -7.93 15.72
N TRP A 439 -3.04 -9.20 15.91
CA TRP A 439 -3.76 -10.12 16.80
C TRP A 439 -3.64 -9.75 18.27
N PHE A 440 -2.49 -9.23 18.70
CA PHE A 440 -2.25 -8.81 20.08
C PHE A 440 -2.54 -7.31 20.32
N GLY A 441 -3.09 -6.60 19.33
CA GLY A 441 -3.54 -5.22 19.47
C GLY A 441 -2.41 -4.21 19.71
N ALA A 442 -1.18 -4.52 19.31
CA ALA A 442 -0.05 -3.62 19.43
C ALA A 442 -0.17 -2.50 18.38
N ARG A 443 -0.73 -1.34 18.78
CA ARG A 443 -0.75 -0.15 17.92
C ARG A 443 0.63 0.49 17.90
N ARG A 444 1.19 0.64 16.70
CA ARG A 444 2.46 1.34 16.46
C ARG A 444 2.27 2.35 15.34
N ASP A 445 2.81 3.54 15.55
CA ASP A 445 2.86 4.57 14.52
C ASP A 445 3.96 4.21 13.50
N GLY A 446 3.55 3.64 12.37
CA GLY A 446 4.43 3.16 11.31
C GLY A 446 5.19 4.30 10.62
N TRP A 447 4.61 5.49 10.52
CA TRP A 447 5.28 6.68 10.00
C TRP A 447 6.42 7.14 10.90
N ALA A 448 6.15 7.28 12.21
CA ALA A 448 7.20 7.66 13.16
C ALA A 448 8.30 6.60 13.23
N ALA A 449 7.91 5.33 13.19
CA ALA A 449 8.86 4.23 13.26
C ALA A 449 9.73 4.11 12.00
N GLN A 450 9.18 4.42 10.82
CA GLN A 450 9.93 4.50 9.58
C GLN A 450 10.94 5.66 9.63
N ALA A 451 10.49 6.88 9.97
CA ALA A 451 11.36 8.05 10.10
C ALA A 451 12.47 7.85 11.15
N ALA A 452 12.17 7.18 12.28
CA ALA A 452 13.16 6.82 13.29
C ALA A 452 14.16 5.74 12.81
N ALA A 453 13.72 4.85 11.90
CA ALA A 453 14.58 3.85 11.29
C ALA A 453 15.54 4.48 10.28
N GLU A 454 15.04 5.42 9.49
CA GLU A 454 15.79 6.18 8.48
C GLU A 454 16.79 7.14 9.12
N SER A 455 16.40 7.86 10.18
CA SER A 455 17.29 8.77 10.93
C SER A 455 18.28 8.05 11.87
N GLY A 456 18.26 6.71 11.93
CA GLY A 456 19.15 5.91 12.77
C GLY A 456 18.82 5.93 14.27
N LYS A 457 17.88 6.76 14.75
CA LYS A 457 17.66 7.09 16.18
C LYS A 457 16.88 6.06 17.03
N GLY A 458 16.53 4.88 16.52
CA GLY A 458 15.89 3.83 17.33
C GLY A 458 16.81 3.22 18.41
N GLY A 459 16.49 3.47 19.70
CA GLY A 459 17.28 3.14 20.89
C GLY A 459 17.38 1.65 21.25
N GLY A 460 18.53 1.26 21.79
CA GLY A 460 18.95 -0.14 21.97
C GLY A 460 19.14 -0.64 23.41
N SER A 461 18.67 0.04 24.46
CA SER A 461 19.05 -0.35 25.84
C SER A 461 18.08 -1.26 26.61
N THR A 462 16.80 -1.38 26.23
CA THR A 462 15.81 -2.26 26.91
C THR A 462 15.52 -3.58 26.21
N VAL A 463 16.15 -3.80 25.04
CA VAL A 463 15.90 -4.95 24.17
C VAL A 463 16.79 -6.15 24.55
N ILE A 464 18.02 -5.90 25.02
CA ILE A 464 19.01 -6.94 25.29
C ILE A 464 18.54 -7.88 26.41
N GLY A 465 18.01 -7.36 27.52
CA GLY A 465 17.51 -8.18 28.62
C GLY A 465 16.32 -9.07 28.24
N LYS A 466 15.41 -8.57 27.40
CA LYS A 466 14.28 -9.35 26.86
C LYS A 466 14.77 -10.41 25.87
N ILE A 467 15.71 -10.07 24.98
CA ILE A 467 16.30 -11.02 24.03
C ILE A 467 17.03 -12.14 24.77
N VAL A 468 17.82 -11.82 25.80
CA VAL A 468 18.52 -12.83 26.60
C VAL A 468 17.53 -13.71 27.35
N GLY A 469 16.51 -13.13 28.00
CA GLY A 469 15.48 -13.89 28.71
C GLY A 469 14.69 -14.83 27.80
N TYR A 470 14.19 -14.33 26.66
CA TYR A 470 13.49 -15.18 25.68
C TYR A 470 14.43 -16.18 25.02
N GLY A 471 15.68 -15.80 24.75
CA GLY A 471 16.69 -16.68 24.19
C GLY A 471 17.02 -17.86 25.10
N LEU A 472 17.17 -17.63 26.41
CA LEU A 472 17.36 -18.69 27.41
C LEU A 472 16.14 -19.60 27.52
N LEU A 473 14.93 -19.04 27.52
CA LEU A 473 13.70 -19.84 27.56
C LEU A 473 13.55 -20.73 26.32
N ILE A 474 13.74 -20.15 25.12
CA ILE A 474 13.70 -20.89 23.86
C ILE A 474 14.79 -21.96 23.85
N GLY A 475 16.01 -21.61 24.27
CA GLY A 475 17.12 -22.54 24.39
C GLY A 475 16.80 -23.72 25.31
N ALA A 476 16.19 -23.46 26.48
CA ALA A 476 15.77 -24.50 27.41
C ALA A 476 14.69 -25.41 26.80
N VAL A 477 13.68 -24.85 26.14
CA VAL A 477 12.62 -25.63 25.46
C VAL A 477 13.21 -26.50 24.36
N VAL A 478 14.11 -25.95 23.54
CA VAL A 478 14.79 -26.70 22.47
C VAL A 478 15.68 -27.80 23.06
N ALA A 479 16.42 -27.52 24.13
CA ALA A 479 17.28 -28.50 24.79
C ALA A 479 16.46 -29.67 25.37
N VAL A 480 15.38 -29.37 26.11
CA VAL A 480 14.48 -30.39 26.66
C VAL A 480 13.81 -31.20 25.55
N GLY A 481 13.33 -30.52 24.50
CA GLY A 481 12.73 -31.19 23.34
C GLY A 481 13.72 -32.10 22.61
N THR A 482 14.97 -31.66 22.45
CA THR A 482 16.04 -32.45 21.82
C THR A 482 16.45 -33.64 22.69
N TRP A 483 16.60 -33.44 24.01
CA TRP A 483 16.87 -34.53 24.94
C TRP A 483 15.76 -35.58 24.90
N TRP A 484 14.50 -35.16 24.96
CA TRP A 484 13.38 -36.08 24.86
C TRP A 484 13.36 -36.81 23.51
N TRP A 485 13.62 -36.11 22.41
CA TRP A 485 13.67 -36.68 21.07
C TRP A 485 14.74 -37.77 20.92
N ILE A 486 15.93 -37.56 21.50
CA ILE A 486 17.05 -38.49 21.40
C ILE A 486 16.91 -39.64 22.41
N GLU A 487 16.59 -39.34 23.67
CA GLU A 487 16.71 -40.29 24.78
C GLU A 487 15.40 -41.00 25.14
N LYS A 488 14.24 -40.43 24.78
CA LYS A 488 12.92 -40.91 25.22
C LYS A 488 11.98 -41.29 24.08
N ALA A 489 12.09 -40.66 22.92
CA ALA A 489 11.26 -41.04 21.78
C ALA A 489 11.69 -42.42 21.27
N GLY A 490 10.78 -43.41 21.34
CA GLY A 490 11.03 -44.73 20.77
C GLY A 490 11.17 -44.67 19.24
N VAL A 491 11.82 -45.67 18.64
CA VAL A 491 12.06 -45.74 17.19
C VAL A 491 10.78 -45.55 16.38
N ALA A 492 9.67 -46.19 16.79
CA ALA A 492 8.37 -46.03 16.12
C ALA A 492 7.84 -44.59 16.14
N VAL A 493 8.08 -43.85 17.23
CA VAL A 493 7.67 -42.44 17.35
C VAL A 493 8.56 -41.58 16.44
N GLN A 494 9.87 -41.82 16.46
CA GLN A 494 10.81 -41.10 15.61
C GLN A 494 10.49 -41.30 14.12
N GLU A 495 10.25 -42.54 13.72
CA GLU A 495 9.85 -42.92 12.36
C GLU A 495 8.53 -42.26 11.96
N ALA A 496 7.50 -42.33 12.81
CA ALA A 496 6.20 -41.72 12.51
C ALA A 496 6.29 -40.20 12.34
N VAL A 497 7.02 -39.52 13.24
CA VAL A 497 7.20 -38.05 13.20
C VAL A 497 7.99 -37.64 11.97
N LEU A 498 9.14 -38.28 11.70
CA LEU A 498 9.96 -37.95 10.53
C LEU A 498 9.24 -38.25 9.22
N THR A 499 8.59 -39.42 9.11
CA THR A 499 7.86 -39.81 7.90
C THR A 499 6.70 -38.87 7.62
N THR A 500 5.89 -38.57 8.64
CA THR A 500 4.75 -37.66 8.50
C THR A 500 5.22 -36.24 8.23
N GLY A 501 6.21 -35.76 8.98
CA GLY A 501 6.76 -34.41 8.85
C GLY A 501 7.38 -34.17 7.47
N TRP A 502 8.26 -35.07 7.01
CA TRP A 502 8.83 -34.99 5.67
C TRP A 502 7.77 -35.12 4.58
N SER A 503 6.73 -35.94 4.76
CA SER A 503 5.61 -36.03 3.82
C SER A 503 4.87 -34.71 3.68
N ILE A 504 4.51 -34.07 4.81
CA ILE A 504 3.84 -32.76 4.82
C ILE A 504 4.72 -31.69 4.15
N VAL A 505 6.00 -31.62 4.52
CA VAL A 505 6.95 -30.64 3.95
C VAL A 505 7.10 -30.88 2.45
N THR A 506 7.22 -32.14 2.01
CA THR A 506 7.38 -32.50 0.60
C THR A 506 6.16 -32.11 -0.21
N VAL A 507 4.95 -32.54 0.21
CA VAL A 507 3.70 -32.23 -0.50
C VAL A 507 3.48 -30.71 -0.58
N THR A 508 3.67 -30.01 0.53
CA THR A 508 3.48 -28.54 0.56
C THR A 508 4.52 -27.85 -0.33
N THR A 509 5.77 -28.30 -0.32
CA THR A 509 6.84 -27.78 -1.20
C THR A 509 6.51 -28.01 -2.66
N LEU A 510 6.03 -29.19 -3.04
CA LEU A 510 5.62 -29.50 -4.41
C LEU A 510 4.46 -28.61 -4.88
N VAL A 511 3.46 -28.39 -4.03
CA VAL A 511 2.33 -27.49 -4.33
C VAL A 511 2.81 -26.05 -4.53
N LEU A 512 3.62 -25.51 -3.62
CA LEU A 512 4.17 -24.16 -3.74
C LEU A 512 5.07 -24.01 -4.98
N THR A 513 5.89 -25.03 -5.25
CA THR A 513 6.76 -25.07 -6.44
C THR A 513 5.94 -25.17 -7.72
N GLY A 514 4.82 -25.90 -7.72
CA GLY A 514 3.87 -25.93 -8.82
C GLY A 514 3.27 -24.55 -9.12
N PHE A 515 2.86 -23.80 -8.09
CA PHE A 515 2.41 -22.41 -8.28
C PHE A 515 3.52 -21.50 -8.81
N ALA A 516 4.75 -21.68 -8.33
CA ALA A 516 5.92 -20.96 -8.82
C ALA A 516 6.21 -21.28 -10.29
N LEU A 517 6.10 -22.55 -10.69
CA LEU A 517 6.28 -23.01 -12.07
C LEU A 517 5.19 -22.44 -12.99
N ILE A 518 3.93 -22.42 -12.56
CA ILE A 518 2.84 -21.76 -13.30
C ILE A 518 3.18 -20.28 -13.52
N LYS A 519 3.68 -19.58 -12.49
CA LYS A 519 4.12 -18.18 -12.61
C LYS A 519 5.32 -18.02 -13.55
N LEU A 520 6.25 -18.98 -13.55
CA LEU A 520 7.42 -19.01 -14.43
C LEU A 520 7.01 -19.15 -15.90
N LEU A 521 6.05 -20.03 -16.19
CA LEU A 521 5.57 -20.31 -17.55
C LEU A 521 4.54 -19.29 -18.05
N LYS A 522 3.91 -18.52 -17.15
CA LYS A 522 2.90 -17.53 -17.54
C LYS A 522 3.49 -16.48 -18.50
N PRO A 523 2.90 -16.28 -19.70
CA PRO A 523 3.38 -15.30 -20.66
C PRO A 523 3.16 -13.89 -20.12
N THR A 524 4.12 -13.00 -20.40
CA THR A 524 4.09 -11.64 -19.84
C THR A 524 3.44 -10.61 -20.73
N ARG A 525 2.62 -11.06 -21.70
CA ARG A 525 1.69 -10.24 -22.51
C ARG A 525 2.31 -8.92 -23.02
N GLY A 526 3.54 -8.97 -23.53
CA GLY A 526 4.21 -7.80 -24.09
C GLY A 526 4.74 -6.78 -23.07
N TYR A 527 4.78 -7.11 -21.77
CA TYR A 527 5.47 -6.31 -20.77
C TYR A 527 6.94 -6.17 -21.14
N LYS A 528 7.33 -4.95 -21.53
CA LYS A 528 8.71 -4.56 -21.80
C LYS A 528 9.31 -3.91 -20.55
N PRO A 529 10.60 -4.18 -20.27
CA PRO A 529 11.31 -3.66 -19.10
C PRO A 529 11.12 -2.17 -18.86
#